data_AF-A0A1F4JI07-F1
#
_entry.id   AF-A0A1F4JI07-F1
#
_cell.length_a   1.000
_cell.length_b   1.000
_cell.length_c   1.000
_cell.angle_alpha   90.00
_cell.angle_beta   90.00
_cell.angle_gamma   90.00
#
_symmetry.space_group_name_H-M   'P 1'
#
loop_
_entity.id
_entity.type
_entity.pdbx_description
1 polymer ?
#
loop_
_entity_poly.entity_id
_entity_poly.type
_entity_poly.pdbx_seq_one_letter_code
_entity_poly.pdbx_strand_id
1 'polypeptide(L)'
;MPLPKLPAKPATLLSPTDYPKAEKGKPVKPSIVLVETAPRRTEAVPEARAKTTEKIQAEKARGAKPIKATETRIKSAISRTADKLGMTKLFVLDTNVLMHDPSSLFRFEEHDVYLPMMTLEELDDHKKGMSEVARNARQVSRSLDALIADVGDQSIDHGILLSKLGNKDAKGRLFFQTRLQQSVLPEGLPAGKADNQILGVVRALEEQYPDRPVVLVSKDINMRIKARAMGLPAEEYFNDHVLEDTDLLYSGIMQLPDDFWNKHGKGMESWQENKHGTGYTYYRVSGPLVPSLLVNQFVFMEPSNGEPAFYGQVTQINGKTAVIQTLRDYSHAKNGVWGITARNREQNFALNLLMNPECDFVTLLGQAGTGKTLLALAAGLAQVLETKTYNEIIVTRVTVPVGEDIGFLPGTEEEKMSPWMGAFDDNLEVLNKSDSDAGEWGRAATQDLIRSRIKIKSMNFMRGRTFVNKFLIVDEAQNLTPKQIKTLVTRAGPGTKIICLGNIAQIDTPYLTEGSSGLTYVVDRFKGWAHSGHVTLARGERSRLADQASEVL
;
A
#
# COMPACT_ATOMS: atom_id res chain seq x y z
N MET A 1 -22.41 -32.40 -0.12
CA MET A 1 -23.48 -32.61 -1.13
C MET A 1 -22.83 -32.80 -2.50
N PRO A 2 -23.29 -33.71 -3.37
CA PRO A 2 -22.74 -33.81 -4.72
C PRO A 2 -23.24 -32.64 -5.57
N LEU A 3 -22.36 -32.13 -6.45
CA LEU A 3 -22.67 -31.04 -7.39
C LEU A 3 -23.75 -31.47 -8.40
N PRO A 4 -24.61 -30.53 -8.88
CA PRO A 4 -25.63 -30.84 -9.87
C PRO A 4 -24.98 -31.17 -11.23
N LYS A 5 -25.58 -32.12 -11.95
CA LYS A 5 -25.12 -32.53 -13.28
C LYS A 5 -25.32 -31.42 -14.31
N LEU A 6 -24.36 -31.28 -15.22
CA LEU A 6 -24.41 -30.35 -16.35
C LEU A 6 -25.64 -30.61 -17.24
N PRO A 7 -26.32 -29.55 -17.72
CA PRO A 7 -27.49 -29.69 -18.59
C PRO A 7 -27.12 -30.33 -19.93
N ALA A 8 -27.88 -31.33 -20.34
CA ALA A 8 -27.61 -32.17 -21.51
C ALA A 8 -28.18 -31.61 -22.83
N LYS A 9 -28.64 -30.35 -22.87
CA LYS A 9 -29.20 -29.73 -24.08
C LYS A 9 -28.69 -28.29 -24.26
N PRO A 10 -28.30 -27.87 -25.48
CA PRO A 10 -28.04 -26.47 -25.80
C PRO A 10 -29.30 -25.62 -25.58
N ALA A 11 -29.14 -24.38 -25.13
CA ALA A 11 -30.25 -23.45 -24.95
C ALA A 11 -30.98 -23.24 -26.28
N THR A 12 -32.31 -23.39 -26.27
CA THR A 12 -33.16 -23.11 -27.43
C THR A 12 -33.15 -21.60 -27.71
N LEU A 13 -32.75 -21.22 -28.92
CA LEU A 13 -32.89 -19.84 -29.40
C LEU A 13 -34.39 -19.50 -29.54
N LEU A 14 -34.86 -18.54 -28.73
CA LEU A 14 -36.22 -18.02 -28.83
C LEU A 14 -36.40 -17.23 -30.12
N SER A 15 -37.56 -17.39 -30.76
CA SER A 15 -37.91 -16.69 -31.99
C SER A 15 -38.36 -15.25 -31.69
N PRO A 16 -38.26 -14.29 -32.64
CA PRO A 16 -38.66 -12.90 -32.42
C PRO A 16 -40.13 -12.71 -32.00
N THR A 17 -40.98 -13.73 -32.18
CA THR A 17 -42.38 -13.75 -31.77
C THR A 17 -42.59 -14.12 -30.29
N ASP A 18 -41.56 -14.66 -29.63
CA ASP A 18 -41.59 -15.04 -28.22
C ASP A 18 -41.26 -13.87 -27.27
N TYR A 19 -40.92 -12.70 -27.83
CA TYR A 19 -40.76 -11.47 -27.06
C TYR A 19 -42.13 -10.81 -26.87
N PRO A 20 -42.53 -10.47 -25.62
CA PRO A 20 -43.79 -9.77 -25.40
C PRO A 20 -43.77 -8.40 -26.10
N LYS A 21 -44.77 -8.15 -26.94
CA LYS A 21 -44.92 -6.88 -27.67
C LYS A 21 -45.21 -5.76 -26.68
N ALA A 22 -44.44 -4.67 -26.74
CA ALA A 22 -44.69 -3.46 -25.97
C ALA A 22 -46.00 -2.80 -26.40
N GLU A 23 -46.97 -2.67 -25.50
CA GLU A 23 -48.19 -1.90 -25.73
C GLU A 23 -47.89 -0.40 -25.76
N LYS A 24 -48.41 0.28 -26.80
CA LYS A 24 -48.33 1.73 -26.94
C LYS A 24 -49.36 2.43 -26.05
N GLY A 25 -48.86 3.10 -25.00
CA GLY A 25 -49.36 4.42 -24.57
C GLY A 25 -50.30 4.49 -23.35
N LYS A 26 -49.84 5.19 -22.30
CA LYS A 26 -50.52 6.31 -21.61
C LYS A 26 -49.53 7.01 -20.66
N PRO A 27 -49.49 8.36 -20.59
CA PRO A 27 -48.60 9.06 -19.67
C PRO A 27 -49.18 8.98 -18.26
N VAL A 28 -48.51 8.28 -17.36
CA VAL A 28 -48.81 8.31 -15.92
C VAL A 28 -47.84 9.29 -15.27
N LYS A 29 -48.37 10.41 -14.74
CA LYS A 29 -47.60 11.29 -13.85
C LYS A 29 -47.25 10.50 -12.58
N PRO A 30 -46.00 10.49 -12.10
CA PRO A 30 -45.70 9.89 -10.81
C PRO A 30 -46.31 10.76 -9.70
N SER A 31 -47.31 10.23 -9.00
CA SER A 31 -47.77 10.75 -7.72
C SER A 31 -46.84 10.22 -6.63
N ILE A 32 -45.97 11.06 -6.10
CA ILE A 32 -45.20 10.77 -4.89
C ILE A 32 -46.14 10.98 -3.71
N VAL A 33 -46.51 9.91 -3.01
CA VAL A 33 -47.11 9.99 -1.68
C VAL A 33 -45.97 10.14 -0.68
N LEU A 34 -45.83 11.34 -0.13
CA LEU A 34 -45.00 11.57 1.05
C LEU A 34 -45.63 10.83 2.24
N VAL A 35 -44.85 9.97 2.89
CA VAL A 35 -45.21 9.43 4.21
C VAL A 35 -45.07 10.57 5.21
N GLU A 36 -46.20 11.06 5.73
CA GLU A 36 -46.23 12.00 6.85
C GLU A 36 -45.69 11.32 8.10
N THR A 37 -44.61 11.88 8.67
CA THR A 37 -44.17 11.58 10.03
C THR A 37 -45.06 12.32 11.03
N ALA A 38 -45.68 11.58 11.95
CA ALA A 38 -46.50 12.10 13.04
C ALA A 38 -45.76 13.13 13.93
N PRO A 39 -46.47 14.10 14.54
CA PRO A 39 -45.85 15.18 15.29
C PRO A 39 -45.29 14.70 16.64
N ARG A 40 -44.00 14.95 16.87
CA ARG A 40 -43.38 14.84 18.19
C ARG A 40 -43.66 16.13 18.98
N ARG A 41 -44.19 15.96 20.20
CA ARG A 41 -44.44 17.02 21.19
C ARG A 41 -43.17 17.85 21.45
N THR A 42 -43.36 19.16 21.51
CA THR A 42 -42.41 20.17 21.95
C THR A 42 -42.26 20.13 23.48
N GLU A 43 -41.06 19.81 23.95
CA GLU A 43 -40.58 20.22 25.29
C GLU A 43 -39.53 21.32 25.11
N ALA A 44 -39.64 22.35 25.96
CA ALA A 44 -38.94 23.62 25.86
C ALA A 44 -37.43 23.51 26.16
N VAL A 45 -36.64 24.20 25.35
CA VAL A 45 -35.20 24.43 25.55
C VAL A 45 -35.05 25.69 26.42
N PRO A 46 -34.25 25.68 27.51
CA PRO A 46 -33.99 26.89 28.29
C PRO A 46 -32.98 27.82 27.58
N GLU A 47 -33.28 29.12 27.59
CA GLU A 47 -32.46 30.20 27.05
C GLU A 47 -31.11 30.35 27.78
N ALA A 48 -30.04 30.46 26.99
CA ALA A 48 -28.71 30.83 27.48
C ALA A 48 -28.63 32.36 27.68
N ARG A 49 -28.52 32.78 28.95
CA ARG A 49 -28.21 34.16 29.36
C ARG A 49 -26.85 34.61 28.84
N ALA A 50 -26.82 35.76 28.19
CA ALA A 50 -25.62 36.55 27.94
C ALA A 50 -24.95 36.93 29.28
N LYS A 51 -23.64 36.69 29.40
CA LYS A 51 -22.81 37.23 30.48
C LYS A 51 -21.91 38.34 29.96
N THR A 52 -21.91 39.39 30.76
CA THR A 52 -21.25 40.68 30.65
C THR A 52 -19.73 40.58 30.58
N THR A 53 -19.16 41.51 29.84
CA THR A 53 -17.73 41.79 29.66
C THR A 53 -17.08 42.23 30.97
N GLU A 54 -16.05 41.52 31.43
CA GLU A 54 -15.05 42.08 32.34
C GLU A 54 -13.63 41.80 31.82
N LYS A 55 -12.82 42.85 31.79
CA LYS A 55 -11.41 42.84 31.40
C LYS A 55 -10.58 42.19 32.51
N ILE A 56 -9.79 41.17 32.18
CA ILE A 56 -8.67 40.72 33.02
C ILE A 56 -7.40 40.69 32.18
N GLN A 57 -6.35 41.26 32.77
CA GLN A 57 -5.04 41.57 32.21
C GLN A 57 -4.22 40.33 31.87
N ALA A 58 -3.32 40.50 30.90
CA ALA A 58 -2.39 39.51 30.42
C ALA A 58 -1.32 39.13 31.47
N GLU A 59 -1.21 37.85 31.79
CA GLU A 59 -0.03 37.25 32.42
C GLU A 59 0.68 36.29 31.46
N LYS A 60 2.01 36.39 31.45
CA LYS A 60 2.95 35.72 30.54
C LYS A 60 2.89 34.20 30.65
N ALA A 61 2.82 33.54 29.50
CA ALA A 61 2.94 32.10 29.34
C ALA A 61 4.25 31.54 29.92
N ARG A 62 4.15 30.57 30.84
CA ARG A 62 5.22 29.60 31.12
C ARG A 62 5.01 28.39 30.21
N GLY A 63 6.07 28.03 29.47
CA GLY A 63 6.04 27.00 28.45
C GLY A 63 5.59 25.64 28.97
N ALA A 64 4.54 25.09 28.35
CA ALA A 64 4.20 23.69 28.44
C ALA A 64 5.01 22.91 27.38
N LYS A 65 5.75 21.90 27.83
CA LYS A 65 6.40 20.92 26.95
C LYS A 65 5.34 20.15 26.15
N PRO A 66 5.63 19.74 24.90
CA PRO A 66 4.67 18.97 24.11
C PRO A 66 4.41 17.62 24.78
N ILE A 67 3.14 17.34 25.03
CA ILE A 67 2.66 16.04 25.50
C ILE A 67 2.78 15.08 24.31
N LYS A 68 3.75 14.15 24.35
CA LYS A 68 3.74 12.99 23.45
C LYS A 68 2.48 12.19 23.76
N ALA A 69 1.55 12.12 22.80
CA ALA A 69 0.45 11.18 22.84
C ALA A 69 1.06 9.77 22.85
N THR A 70 1.03 9.13 24.02
CA THR A 70 1.40 7.72 24.16
C THR A 70 0.09 6.95 24.02
N GLU A 71 -0.13 6.29 22.89
CA GLU A 71 -1.27 5.39 22.73
C GLU A 71 -1.28 4.39 23.90
N THR A 72 -2.33 4.45 24.70
CA THR A 72 -2.39 3.69 25.94
C THR A 72 -2.84 2.26 25.61
N ARG A 73 -1.87 1.36 25.45
CA ARG A 73 -2.08 -0.09 25.26
C ARG A 73 -3.01 -0.63 26.34
N ILE A 74 -4.20 -1.13 25.98
CA ILE A 74 -5.15 -1.70 26.93
C ILE A 74 -4.71 -3.13 27.29
N LYS A 75 -3.70 -3.25 28.17
CA LYS A 75 -3.29 -4.53 28.79
C LYS A 75 -4.28 -4.92 29.89
N SER A 76 -4.54 -6.22 30.04
CA SER A 76 -5.37 -6.73 31.14
C SER A 76 -4.73 -6.43 32.51
N ALA A 77 -5.51 -6.33 33.58
CA ALA A 77 -4.99 -6.04 34.92
C ALA A 77 -3.98 -7.11 35.40
N ILE A 78 -4.27 -8.37 35.08
CA ILE A 78 -3.41 -9.53 35.35
C ILE A 78 -2.10 -9.43 34.56
N SER A 79 -2.15 -9.11 33.26
CA SER A 79 -0.96 -8.92 32.42
C SER A 79 -0.07 -7.75 32.88
N ARG A 80 -0.67 -6.63 33.31
CA ARG A 80 0.08 -5.49 33.89
C ARG A 80 0.77 -5.85 35.21
N THR A 81 0.16 -6.70 36.01
CA THR A 81 0.72 -7.17 37.28
C THR A 81 1.87 -8.14 37.03
N ALA A 82 1.69 -9.05 36.08
CA ALA A 82 2.72 -9.98 35.63
C ALA A 82 3.96 -9.28 35.04
N ASP A 83 3.77 -8.23 34.23
CA ASP A 83 4.86 -7.40 33.70
C ASP A 83 5.70 -6.78 34.83
N LYS A 84 5.04 -6.24 35.87
CA LYS A 84 5.73 -5.64 37.02
C LYS A 84 6.50 -6.67 37.85
N LEU A 85 6.05 -7.91 37.86
CA LEU A 85 6.65 -9.01 38.61
C LEU A 85 7.65 -9.83 37.78
N GLY A 86 7.84 -9.50 36.50
CA GLY A 86 8.74 -10.22 35.59
C GLY A 86 8.31 -11.67 35.32
N MET A 87 7.00 -11.96 35.36
CA MET A 87 6.48 -13.32 35.20
C MET A 87 6.22 -13.68 33.74
N THR A 88 6.58 -14.91 33.35
CA THR A 88 6.29 -15.45 32.01
C THR A 88 4.82 -15.81 31.86
N LYS A 89 4.12 -15.16 30.93
CA LYS A 89 2.70 -15.38 30.65
C LYS A 89 2.49 -16.56 29.70
N LEU A 90 1.26 -17.08 29.67
CA LEU A 90 0.79 -18.03 28.67
C LEU A 90 -0.30 -17.36 27.82
N PHE A 91 -0.01 -17.09 26.55
CA PHE A 91 -0.94 -16.49 25.62
C PHE A 91 -1.71 -17.55 24.84
N VAL A 92 -3.03 -17.56 24.96
CA VAL A 92 -3.92 -18.42 24.18
C VAL A 92 -4.34 -17.65 22.93
N LEU A 93 -4.00 -18.15 21.74
CA LEU A 93 -4.28 -17.44 20.49
C LEU A 93 -5.60 -17.89 19.87
N ASP A 94 -6.36 -16.90 19.41
CA ASP A 94 -7.46 -17.07 18.47
C ASP A 94 -6.97 -17.38 17.05
N THR A 95 -7.74 -18.15 16.27
CA THR A 95 -7.48 -18.43 14.85
C THR A 95 -7.41 -17.16 14.03
N ASN A 96 -8.26 -16.16 14.33
CA ASN A 96 -8.23 -14.88 13.62
C ASN A 96 -6.88 -14.17 13.73
N VAL A 97 -6.17 -14.33 14.85
CA VAL A 97 -4.82 -13.76 15.01
C VAL A 97 -3.84 -14.40 14.01
N LEU A 98 -3.84 -15.73 13.96
CA LEU A 98 -3.00 -16.52 13.04
C LEU A 98 -3.34 -16.28 11.56
N MET A 99 -4.64 -16.14 11.25
CA MET A 99 -5.13 -15.91 9.89
C MET A 99 -4.85 -14.51 9.36
N HIS A 100 -4.79 -13.51 10.24
CA HIS A 100 -4.43 -12.16 9.85
C HIS A 100 -2.93 -11.89 9.86
N ASP A 101 -2.17 -12.60 10.69
CA ASP A 101 -0.73 -12.42 10.79
C ASP A 101 -0.03 -13.78 10.94
N PRO A 102 0.63 -14.26 9.87
CA PRO A 102 1.27 -15.56 9.88
C PRO A 102 2.55 -15.63 10.73
N SER A 103 3.05 -14.48 11.23
CA SER A 103 4.22 -14.40 12.10
C SER A 103 3.86 -14.26 13.59
N SER A 104 2.57 -14.18 13.92
CA SER A 104 2.07 -13.95 15.28
C SER A 104 2.60 -14.95 16.31
N LEU A 105 2.84 -16.22 15.94
CA LEU A 105 3.44 -17.23 16.82
C LEU A 105 4.77 -16.79 17.45
N PHE A 106 5.53 -15.92 16.79
CA PHE A 106 6.88 -15.52 17.20
C PHE A 106 6.94 -14.13 17.86
N ARG A 107 5.78 -13.51 18.13
CA ARG A 107 5.69 -12.10 18.54
C ARG A 107 5.40 -11.89 20.04
N PHE A 108 5.60 -12.94 20.83
CA PHE A 108 5.33 -12.92 22.27
C PHE A 108 6.61 -12.89 23.14
N GLU A 109 7.76 -12.57 22.53
CA GLU A 109 9.05 -12.39 23.21
C GLU A 109 9.43 -13.60 24.10
N GLU A 110 9.58 -13.40 25.41
CA GLU A 110 9.85 -14.46 26.39
C GLU A 110 8.63 -15.27 26.83
N HIS A 111 7.42 -14.91 26.39
CA HIS A 111 6.19 -15.54 26.82
C HIS A 111 5.82 -16.76 25.98
N ASP A 112 5.11 -17.71 26.59
CA ASP A 112 4.69 -18.93 25.90
C ASP A 112 3.37 -18.73 25.17
N VAL A 113 3.18 -19.50 24.12
CA VAL A 113 2.02 -19.48 23.24
C VAL A 113 1.30 -20.82 23.33
N TYR A 114 -0.03 -20.79 23.44
CA TYR A 114 -0.88 -21.97 23.48
C TYR A 114 -1.89 -21.94 22.34
N LEU A 115 -2.00 -23.04 21.59
CA LEU A 115 -2.95 -23.22 20.50
C LEU A 115 -4.04 -24.24 20.89
N PRO A 116 -5.31 -23.79 21.02
CA PRO A 116 -6.46 -24.69 21.13
C PRO A 116 -6.58 -25.62 19.92
N MET A 117 -7.16 -26.81 20.08
CA MET A 117 -7.43 -27.72 18.96
C MET A 117 -8.38 -27.09 17.94
N MET A 118 -9.41 -26.38 18.41
CA MET A 118 -10.35 -25.66 17.54
C MET A 118 -9.63 -24.67 16.62
N THR A 119 -8.57 -24.02 17.13
CA THR A 119 -7.77 -23.09 16.34
C THR A 119 -7.01 -23.77 15.20
N LEU A 120 -6.58 -25.02 15.40
CA LEU A 120 -5.95 -25.82 14.34
C LEU A 120 -6.97 -26.30 13.32
N GLU A 121 -8.17 -26.70 13.76
CA GLU A 121 -9.27 -27.12 12.88
C GLU A 121 -9.71 -25.98 11.95
N GLU A 122 -9.95 -24.78 12.51
CA GLU A 122 -10.31 -23.61 11.73
C GLU A 122 -9.17 -23.20 10.78
N LEU A 123 -7.92 -23.28 11.23
CA LEU A 123 -6.77 -23.01 10.38
C LEU A 123 -6.72 -23.98 9.18
N ASP A 124 -7.09 -25.25 9.35
CA ASP A 124 -7.15 -26.22 8.27
C ASP A 124 -8.26 -25.94 7.27
N ASP A 125 -9.46 -25.65 7.77
CA ASP A 125 -10.61 -25.30 6.95
C ASP A 125 -10.36 -24.06 6.09
N HIS A 126 -9.64 -23.08 6.65
CA HIS A 126 -9.32 -21.84 5.96
C HIS A 126 -8.14 -21.92 4.98
N LYS A 127 -7.43 -23.06 4.82
CA LYS A 127 -6.33 -23.20 3.82
C LYS A 127 -6.80 -23.18 2.37
N LYS A 128 -8.07 -23.48 2.11
CA LYS A 128 -8.64 -23.67 0.77
C LYS A 128 -8.97 -22.32 0.12
N GLY A 129 -8.68 -22.18 -1.16
CA GLY A 129 -8.98 -20.96 -1.94
C GLY A 129 -7.74 -20.13 -2.29
N MET A 130 -7.95 -18.86 -2.67
CA MET A 130 -6.87 -17.96 -3.11
C MET A 130 -6.81 -16.64 -2.31
N SER A 131 -7.57 -16.54 -1.21
CA SER A 131 -7.61 -15.37 -0.35
C SER A 131 -6.31 -15.21 0.45
N GLU A 132 -6.06 -13.99 0.94
CA GLU A 132 -4.94 -13.71 1.85
C GLU A 132 -5.05 -14.53 3.13
N VAL A 133 -6.25 -14.64 3.70
CA VAL A 133 -6.56 -15.52 4.85
C VAL A 133 -6.09 -16.97 4.56
N ALA A 134 -6.39 -17.50 3.38
CA ALA A 134 -5.96 -18.85 3.00
C ALA A 134 -4.45 -18.98 2.77
N ARG A 135 -3.79 -17.91 2.28
CA ARG A 135 -2.32 -17.84 2.17
C ARG A 135 -1.66 -17.83 3.54
N ASN A 136 -2.16 -17.01 4.46
CA ASN A 136 -1.67 -16.88 5.83
C ASN A 136 -1.88 -18.19 6.59
N ALA A 137 -3.06 -18.81 6.50
CA ALA A 137 -3.35 -20.11 7.09
C ALA A 137 -2.34 -21.19 6.64
N ARG A 138 -2.00 -21.22 5.34
CA ARG A 138 -0.95 -22.12 4.83
C ARG A 138 0.45 -21.78 5.36
N GLN A 139 0.78 -20.51 5.52
CA GLN A 139 2.08 -20.08 6.04
C GLN A 139 2.25 -20.44 7.51
N VAL A 140 1.22 -20.20 8.33
CA VAL A 140 1.19 -20.64 9.73
C VAL A 140 1.35 -22.15 9.78
N SER A 141 0.60 -22.89 8.96
CA SER A 141 0.67 -24.35 8.97
C SER A 141 2.03 -24.91 8.55
N ARG A 142 2.72 -24.29 7.58
CA ARG A 142 4.12 -24.64 7.26
C ARG A 142 5.07 -24.35 8.42
N SER A 143 4.82 -23.27 9.16
CA SER A 143 5.64 -22.91 10.32
C SER A 143 5.42 -23.88 11.47
N LEU A 144 4.17 -24.31 11.71
CA LEU A 144 3.83 -25.36 12.68
C LEU A 144 4.47 -26.69 12.30
N ASP A 145 4.37 -27.11 11.03
CA ASP A 145 4.99 -28.32 10.52
C ASP A 145 6.51 -28.31 10.72
N ALA A 146 7.17 -27.19 10.40
CA ALA A 146 8.62 -27.03 10.60
C ALA A 146 9.03 -26.98 12.09
N LEU A 147 8.19 -26.47 12.98
CA LEU A 147 8.44 -26.50 14.43
C LEU A 147 8.37 -27.93 14.99
N ILE A 148 7.38 -28.70 14.52
CA ILE A 148 7.12 -30.08 14.94
C ILE A 148 8.12 -31.06 14.31
N ALA A 149 8.67 -30.76 13.13
CA ALA A 149 9.69 -31.58 12.48
C ALA A 149 10.83 -31.93 13.46
N ASP A 150 11.17 -33.21 13.57
CA ASP A 150 12.22 -33.73 14.47
C ASP A 150 11.94 -33.58 15.98
N VAL A 151 10.68 -33.40 16.40
CA VAL A 151 10.25 -33.45 17.81
C VAL A 151 9.64 -34.83 18.09
N GLY A 152 10.17 -35.55 19.08
CA GLY A 152 9.58 -36.85 19.50
C GLY A 152 8.23 -36.65 20.21
N ASP A 153 7.31 -37.62 20.09
CA ASP A 153 5.92 -37.52 20.57
C ASP A 153 5.78 -37.08 22.05
N GLN A 154 6.68 -37.53 22.92
CA GLN A 154 6.70 -37.17 24.35
C GLN A 154 7.16 -35.72 24.61
N SER A 155 7.73 -35.04 23.62
CA SER A 155 8.23 -33.66 23.75
C SER A 155 7.18 -32.60 23.42
N ILE A 156 6.05 -32.97 22.78
CA ILE A 156 4.96 -32.03 22.46
C ILE A 156 4.29 -31.52 23.74
N ASP A 157 4.13 -32.38 24.75
CA ASP A 157 3.55 -32.02 26.05
C ASP A 157 4.41 -31.02 26.84
N HIS A 158 5.72 -30.98 26.58
CA HIS A 158 6.66 -30.06 27.23
C HIS A 158 6.84 -28.72 26.49
N GLY A 159 6.10 -28.54 25.39
CA GLY A 159 6.15 -27.35 24.53
C GLY A 159 7.40 -27.28 23.65
N ILE A 160 7.23 -26.73 22.45
CA ILE A 160 8.26 -26.61 21.42
C ILE A 160 8.88 -25.22 21.46
N LEU A 161 10.21 -25.10 21.48
CA LEU A 161 10.87 -23.80 21.51
C LEU A 161 10.60 -23.00 20.22
N LEU A 162 10.04 -21.78 20.34
CA LEU A 162 9.66 -20.94 19.20
C LEU A 162 10.86 -20.44 18.39
N SER A 163 12.01 -20.27 19.04
CA SER A 163 13.26 -19.84 18.40
C SER A 163 13.89 -20.89 17.47
N LYS A 164 13.36 -22.12 17.41
CA LYS A 164 13.88 -23.23 16.59
C LYS A 164 13.96 -22.90 15.09
N LEU A 165 13.08 -22.03 14.60
CA LEU A 165 13.08 -21.56 13.20
C LEU A 165 13.94 -20.31 12.94
N GLY A 166 14.83 -19.94 13.88
CA GLY A 166 15.76 -18.82 13.71
C GLY A 166 15.25 -17.47 14.23
N ASN A 167 14.04 -17.42 14.80
CA ASN A 167 13.47 -16.22 15.45
C ASN A 167 14.09 -16.03 16.83
N LYS A 168 15.22 -15.31 16.92
CA LYS A 168 16.00 -15.15 18.16
C LYS A 168 15.26 -14.41 19.27
N ASP A 169 14.30 -13.57 18.91
CA ASP A 169 13.54 -12.77 19.87
C ASP A 169 12.39 -13.57 20.51
N ALA A 170 11.95 -14.66 19.88
CA ALA A 170 10.89 -15.56 20.37
C ALA A 170 11.47 -16.62 21.32
N LYS A 171 11.76 -16.23 22.57
CA LYS A 171 12.37 -17.09 23.59
C LYS A 171 11.40 -18.06 24.27
N GLY A 172 10.09 -17.84 24.11
CA GLY A 172 9.04 -18.71 24.66
C GLY A 172 8.88 -20.05 23.94
N ARG A 173 7.90 -20.83 24.42
CA ARG A 173 7.52 -22.15 23.88
C ARG A 173 6.10 -22.14 23.33
N LEU A 174 5.88 -22.98 22.32
CA LEU A 174 4.59 -23.29 21.73
C LEU A 174 4.01 -24.56 22.36
N PHE A 175 2.81 -24.47 22.89
CA PHE A 175 2.03 -25.57 23.43
C PHE A 175 0.79 -25.82 22.56
N PHE A 176 0.41 -27.08 22.44
CA PHE A 176 -0.84 -27.49 21.80
C PHE A 176 -1.79 -28.09 22.83
N GLN A 177 -3.08 -27.98 22.57
CA GLN A 177 -4.07 -28.70 23.36
C GLN A 177 -4.01 -30.21 23.07
N THR A 178 -3.44 -30.98 23.99
CA THR A 178 -3.33 -32.45 23.88
C THR A 178 -4.42 -33.21 24.63
N ARG A 179 -5.21 -32.52 25.46
CA ARG A 179 -6.28 -33.11 26.28
C ARG A 179 -7.61 -32.40 26.07
N LEU A 180 -8.69 -33.17 25.97
CA LEU A 180 -10.06 -32.66 25.99
C LEU A 180 -10.39 -32.19 27.42
N GLN A 181 -10.38 -30.89 27.63
CA GLN A 181 -10.74 -30.27 28.90
C GLN A 181 -12.21 -29.82 28.80
N GLN A 182 -13.08 -30.43 29.60
CA GLN A 182 -14.48 -30.03 29.70
C GLN A 182 -14.64 -29.05 30.87
N SER A 183 -14.44 -27.76 30.63
CA SER A 183 -14.84 -26.71 31.58
C SER A 183 -16.31 -26.36 31.34
N VAL A 184 -17.12 -26.30 32.39
CA VAL A 184 -18.52 -25.84 32.30
C VAL A 184 -18.53 -24.33 32.14
N LEU A 185 -18.88 -23.84 30.93
CA LEU A 185 -19.16 -22.42 30.72
C LEU A 185 -20.48 -22.04 31.45
N PRO A 186 -20.65 -20.79 31.93
CA PRO A 186 -21.88 -20.37 32.60
C PRO A 186 -23.14 -20.59 31.74
N GLU A 187 -24.26 -20.92 32.38
CA GLU A 187 -25.56 -21.10 31.71
C GLU A 187 -25.96 -19.82 30.96
N GLY A 188 -25.98 -19.87 29.61
CA GLY A 188 -26.35 -18.74 28.76
C GLY A 188 -25.55 -18.63 27.45
N LEU A 189 -24.39 -19.28 27.35
CA LEU A 189 -23.61 -19.35 26.11
C LEU A 189 -24.02 -20.58 25.28
N PRO A 190 -24.38 -20.44 23.99
CA PRO A 190 -24.72 -21.59 23.16
C PRO A 190 -23.52 -22.53 23.03
N ALA A 191 -23.67 -23.76 23.51
CA ALA A 191 -22.68 -24.80 23.35
C ALA A 191 -22.48 -25.10 21.85
N GLY A 192 -21.23 -25.15 21.38
CA GLY A 192 -20.89 -25.59 20.02
C GLY A 192 -20.36 -24.54 19.04
N LYS A 193 -20.29 -23.25 19.40
CA LYS A 193 -19.54 -22.26 18.62
C LYS A 193 -18.05 -22.32 18.96
N ALA A 194 -17.19 -22.26 17.94
CA ALA A 194 -15.73 -22.32 18.07
C ALA A 194 -15.17 -21.34 19.12
N ASP A 195 -15.62 -20.07 19.10
CA ASP A 195 -15.22 -19.06 20.08
C ASP A 195 -15.44 -19.53 21.53
N ASN A 196 -16.57 -20.21 21.78
CA ASN A 196 -16.95 -20.62 23.13
C ASN A 196 -16.07 -21.78 23.60
N GLN A 197 -15.64 -22.66 22.67
CA GLN A 197 -14.69 -23.71 22.99
C GLN A 197 -13.31 -23.13 23.34
N ILE A 198 -12.85 -22.11 22.60
CA ILE A 198 -11.60 -21.40 22.92
C ILE A 198 -11.69 -20.78 24.32
N LEU A 199 -12.80 -20.12 24.66
CA LEU A 199 -13.01 -19.56 26.01
C LEU A 199 -13.00 -20.63 27.11
N GLY A 200 -13.55 -21.81 26.85
CA GLY A 200 -13.48 -22.95 27.77
C GLY A 200 -12.04 -23.41 28.01
N VAL A 201 -11.23 -23.48 26.95
CA VAL A 201 -9.80 -23.82 27.05
C VAL A 201 -9.06 -22.79 27.89
N VAL A 202 -9.29 -21.49 27.69
CA VAL A 202 -8.67 -20.43 28.50
C VAL A 202 -9.02 -20.61 29.98
N ARG A 203 -10.28 -20.91 30.30
CA ARG A 203 -10.73 -21.14 31.67
C ARG A 203 -10.07 -22.36 32.31
N ALA A 204 -10.02 -23.48 31.58
CA ALA A 204 -9.38 -24.70 32.05
C ALA A 204 -7.88 -24.51 32.31
N LEU A 205 -7.20 -23.71 31.47
CA LEU A 205 -5.79 -23.36 31.66
C LEU A 205 -5.58 -22.45 32.87
N GLU A 206 -6.47 -21.50 33.12
CA GLU A 206 -6.44 -20.65 34.34
C GLU A 206 -6.54 -21.50 35.61
N GLU A 207 -7.40 -22.52 35.60
CA GLU A 207 -7.56 -23.46 36.72
C GLU A 207 -6.36 -24.42 36.86
N GLN A 208 -5.75 -24.83 35.73
CA GLN A 208 -4.59 -25.72 35.72
C GLN A 208 -3.30 -25.01 36.17
N TYR A 209 -3.16 -23.72 35.87
CA TYR A 209 -1.97 -22.93 36.17
C TYR A 209 -2.29 -21.70 37.04
N PRO A 210 -2.66 -21.89 38.32
CA PRO A 210 -3.09 -20.79 39.20
C PRO A 210 -2.00 -19.73 39.44
N ASP A 211 -0.73 -20.14 39.39
CA ASP A 211 0.42 -19.25 39.60
C ASP A 211 0.94 -18.62 38.29
N ARG A 212 0.27 -18.87 37.15
CA ARG A 212 0.69 -18.37 35.84
C ARG A 212 -0.41 -17.54 35.18
N PRO A 213 -0.11 -16.30 34.74
CA PRO A 213 -1.05 -15.51 33.97
C PRO A 213 -1.41 -16.18 32.63
N VAL A 214 -2.67 -16.56 32.46
CA VAL A 214 -3.23 -17.03 31.19
C VAL A 214 -4.02 -15.89 30.55
N VAL A 215 -3.68 -15.54 29.31
CA VAL A 215 -4.26 -14.38 28.62
C VAL A 215 -4.73 -14.78 27.23
N LEU A 216 -6.00 -14.52 26.94
CA LEU A 216 -6.57 -14.70 25.61
C LEU A 216 -6.16 -13.54 24.69
N VAL A 217 -5.68 -13.86 23.49
CA VAL A 217 -5.29 -12.87 22.49
C VAL A 217 -6.15 -13.05 21.24
N SER A 218 -6.92 -12.02 20.90
CA SER A 218 -7.83 -12.06 19.75
C SER A 218 -7.91 -10.70 19.04
N LYS A 219 -8.20 -10.73 17.74
CA LYS A 219 -8.59 -9.55 16.95
C LYS A 219 -10.09 -9.27 16.97
N ASP A 220 -10.93 -10.23 17.35
CA ASP A 220 -12.39 -10.04 17.40
C ASP A 220 -12.80 -9.39 18.73
N ILE A 221 -13.42 -8.21 18.63
CA ILE A 221 -13.97 -7.48 19.76
C ILE A 221 -15.03 -8.28 20.52
N ASN A 222 -15.86 -9.07 19.81
CA ASN A 222 -16.92 -9.85 20.44
C ASN A 222 -16.33 -10.97 21.31
N MET A 223 -15.28 -11.62 20.84
CA MET A 223 -14.57 -12.64 21.59
C MET A 223 -13.94 -12.06 22.86
N ARG A 224 -13.31 -10.89 22.77
CA ARG A 224 -12.75 -10.17 23.93
C ARG A 224 -13.82 -9.71 24.91
N ILE A 225 -14.98 -9.25 24.43
CA ILE A 225 -16.12 -8.87 25.29
C ILE A 225 -16.64 -10.10 26.04
N LYS A 226 -16.83 -11.24 25.37
CA LYS A 226 -17.26 -12.49 26.02
C LYS A 226 -16.27 -12.93 27.10
N ALA A 227 -14.97 -12.93 26.79
CA ALA A 227 -13.92 -13.27 27.75
C ALA A 227 -13.98 -12.38 29.00
N ARG A 228 -14.06 -11.05 28.81
CA ARG A 228 -14.16 -10.09 29.93
C ARG A 228 -15.44 -10.28 30.75
N ALA A 229 -16.57 -10.56 30.10
CA ALA A 229 -17.83 -10.85 30.79
C ALA A 229 -17.74 -12.12 31.65
N MET A 230 -16.85 -13.04 31.31
CA MET A 230 -16.56 -14.26 32.06
C MET A 230 -15.42 -14.10 33.08
N GLY A 231 -14.86 -12.90 33.23
CA GLY A 231 -13.72 -12.65 34.11
C GLY A 231 -12.38 -13.16 33.57
N LEU A 232 -12.32 -13.65 32.32
CA LEU A 232 -11.10 -14.14 31.70
C LEU A 232 -10.23 -12.98 31.20
N PRO A 233 -8.91 -13.00 31.42
CA PRO A 233 -8.01 -11.98 30.87
C PRO A 233 -7.98 -12.05 29.34
N ALA A 234 -8.32 -10.95 28.68
CA ALA A 234 -8.28 -10.86 27.22
C ALA A 234 -7.64 -9.56 26.72
N GLU A 235 -6.78 -9.71 25.73
CA GLU A 235 -6.00 -8.67 25.09
C GLU A 235 -6.26 -8.64 23.59
N GLU A 236 -6.21 -7.43 23.05
CA GLU A 236 -6.23 -7.23 21.62
C GLU A 236 -4.87 -7.60 21.04
N TYR A 237 -4.89 -8.39 19.96
CA TYR A 237 -3.68 -8.59 19.18
C TYR A 237 -3.35 -7.31 18.42
N PHE A 238 -2.42 -6.55 18.98
CA PHE A 238 -1.75 -5.47 18.28
C PHE A 238 -0.45 -5.99 17.71
N ASN A 239 -0.31 -5.89 16.40
CA ASN A 239 1.01 -5.96 15.81
C ASN A 239 1.57 -4.53 15.84
N ASP A 240 2.53 -4.26 16.73
CA ASP A 240 3.25 -2.98 16.75
C ASP A 240 4.03 -2.73 15.43
N HIS A 241 4.16 -3.73 14.54
CA HIS A 241 4.57 -3.55 13.14
C HIS A 241 3.38 -3.28 12.20
N VAL A 242 2.36 -2.54 12.64
CA VAL A 242 1.41 -1.86 11.73
C VAL A 242 1.60 -0.33 11.79
N LEU A 243 2.43 0.16 12.72
CA LEU A 243 3.03 1.46 12.56
C LEU A 243 4.17 1.34 11.53
N GLU A 244 4.11 2.17 10.49
CA GLU A 244 5.20 2.59 9.58
C GLU A 244 5.47 1.81 8.28
N ASP A 245 4.59 0.96 7.74
CA ASP A 245 4.89 0.33 6.42
C ASP A 245 4.98 1.36 5.27
N THR A 246 4.29 2.51 5.36
CA THR A 246 4.38 3.60 4.35
C THR A 246 5.63 4.45 4.51
N ASP A 247 6.11 4.69 5.74
CA ASP A 247 7.35 5.43 6.03
C ASP A 247 8.62 4.57 5.85
N LEU A 248 8.47 3.24 5.84
CA LEU A 248 9.52 2.26 5.54
C LEU A 248 9.60 1.87 4.06
N LEU A 249 8.72 2.38 3.20
CA LEU A 249 8.84 2.15 1.76
C LEU A 249 10.12 2.80 1.24
N TYR A 250 10.88 2.02 0.47
CA TYR A 250 12.04 2.52 -0.26
C TYR A 250 11.60 3.73 -1.10
N SER A 251 12.01 4.93 -0.70
CA SER A 251 11.59 6.19 -1.35
C SER A 251 12.31 6.47 -2.67
N GLY A 252 13.39 5.72 -2.95
CA GLY A 252 14.28 5.98 -4.06
C GLY A 252 15.24 7.15 -3.85
N ILE A 253 15.15 7.84 -2.70
CA ILE A 253 15.92 9.03 -2.37
C ILE A 253 16.61 8.83 -1.02
N MET A 254 17.89 9.15 -0.94
CA MET A 254 18.64 9.17 0.32
C MET A 254 19.30 10.52 0.54
N GLN A 255 19.07 11.12 1.70
CA GLN A 255 19.86 12.25 2.15
C GLN A 255 21.22 11.74 2.64
N LEU A 256 22.29 12.29 2.08
CA LEU A 256 23.65 12.04 2.54
C LEU A 256 23.93 12.90 3.78
N PRO A 257 24.69 12.37 4.76
CA PRO A 257 25.11 13.15 5.91
C PRO A 257 26.11 14.25 5.49
N ASP A 258 26.13 15.36 6.23
CA ASP A 258 27.02 16.51 5.95
C ASP A 258 28.51 16.12 5.90
N ASP A 259 28.91 15.05 6.61
CA ASP A 259 30.28 14.54 6.62
C ASP A 259 30.57 13.47 5.54
N PHE A 260 29.67 13.30 4.57
CA PHE A 260 29.75 12.27 3.54
C PHE A 260 31.10 12.32 2.80
N TRP A 261 31.48 13.49 2.28
CA TRP A 261 32.73 13.64 1.53
C TRP A 261 33.98 13.43 2.41
N ASN A 262 33.92 13.77 3.70
CA ASN A 262 35.02 13.50 4.63
C ASN A 262 35.24 12.00 4.84
N LYS A 263 34.15 11.22 4.93
CA LYS A 263 34.18 9.77 5.13
C LYS A 263 34.38 8.96 3.85
N HIS A 264 34.02 9.51 2.70
CA HIS A 264 33.97 8.78 1.42
C HIS A 264 34.89 9.33 0.32
N GLY A 265 35.51 10.50 0.54
CA GLY A 265 36.35 11.20 -0.42
C GLY A 265 37.79 10.69 -0.49
N LYS A 266 38.23 9.85 0.45
CA LYS A 266 39.60 9.31 0.44
C LYS A 266 39.79 8.38 -0.77
N GLY A 267 40.66 8.77 -1.70
CA GLY A 267 40.88 8.03 -2.94
C GLY A 267 39.74 8.17 -3.95
N MET A 268 38.91 9.21 -3.82
CA MET A 268 37.84 9.49 -4.78
C MET A 268 38.41 9.83 -6.16
N GLU A 269 37.86 9.20 -7.18
CA GLU A 269 38.12 9.55 -8.58
C GLU A 269 36.94 10.34 -9.12
N SER A 270 37.22 11.39 -9.90
CA SER A 270 36.20 12.14 -10.62
C SER A 270 36.54 12.23 -12.10
N TRP A 271 35.56 12.01 -12.97
CA TRP A 271 35.72 12.20 -14.41
C TRP A 271 34.44 12.79 -15.02
N GLN A 272 34.56 13.32 -16.22
CA GLN A 272 33.43 13.84 -16.98
C GLN A 272 33.18 12.96 -18.21
N GLU A 273 31.91 12.71 -18.50
CA GLU A 273 31.50 11.97 -19.68
C GLU A 273 30.29 12.68 -20.33
N ASN A 274 30.29 12.78 -21.66
CA ASN A 274 29.16 13.34 -22.38
C ASN A 274 28.27 12.19 -22.87
N LYS A 275 27.02 12.14 -22.38
CA LYS A 275 26.00 11.20 -22.85
C LYS A 275 24.87 11.98 -23.50
N HIS A 276 24.58 11.68 -24.76
CA HIS A 276 23.51 12.29 -25.55
C HIS A 276 23.55 13.83 -25.55
N GLY A 277 24.74 14.42 -25.68
CA GLY A 277 24.92 15.87 -25.71
C GLY A 277 24.87 16.56 -24.34
N THR A 278 24.68 15.80 -23.25
CA THR A 278 24.72 16.31 -21.88
C THR A 278 26.00 15.85 -21.18
N GLY A 279 26.77 16.81 -20.65
CA GLY A 279 27.95 16.52 -19.84
C GLY A 279 27.56 16.15 -18.43
N TYR A 280 28.02 14.99 -17.96
CA TYR A 280 27.83 14.50 -16.61
C TYR A 280 29.19 14.38 -15.91
N THR A 281 29.21 14.70 -14.62
CA THR A 281 30.37 14.41 -13.76
C THR A 281 30.07 13.17 -12.94
N TYR A 282 31.05 12.29 -12.85
CA TYR A 282 30.97 11.04 -12.09
C TYR A 282 31.97 11.08 -10.96
N TYR A 283 31.59 10.52 -9.83
CA TYR A 283 32.43 10.35 -8.65
C TYR A 283 32.44 8.89 -8.25
N ARG A 284 33.63 8.27 -8.23
CA ARG A 284 33.82 6.95 -7.62
C ARG A 284 34.20 7.14 -6.17
N VAL A 285 33.34 6.68 -5.28
CA VAL A 285 33.51 6.81 -3.83
C VAL A 285 33.65 5.44 -3.18
N SER A 286 34.32 5.39 -2.03
CA SER A 286 34.41 4.21 -1.19
C SER A 286 34.16 4.60 0.26
N GLY A 287 33.51 3.75 1.05
CA GLY A 287 33.29 4.05 2.46
C GLY A 287 32.11 3.31 3.10
N PRO A 288 31.81 3.61 4.37
CA PRO A 288 30.88 2.85 5.18
C PRO A 288 29.42 2.89 4.70
N LEU A 289 29.01 3.92 3.95
CA LEU A 289 27.64 4.06 3.45
C LEU A 289 27.41 3.28 2.15
N VAL A 290 28.46 2.96 1.39
CA VAL A 290 28.35 2.28 0.08
C VAL A 290 27.53 0.99 0.15
N PRO A 291 27.69 0.09 1.14
CA PRO A 291 26.90 -1.13 1.22
C PRO A 291 25.39 -0.93 1.41
N SER A 292 24.96 0.28 1.83
CA SER A 292 23.54 0.63 2.00
C SER A 292 22.92 1.33 0.79
N LEU A 293 23.73 1.72 -0.19
CA LEU A 293 23.25 2.35 -1.41
C LEU A 293 22.64 1.31 -2.36
N LEU A 294 21.72 1.76 -3.20
CA LEU A 294 21.13 0.96 -4.27
C LEU A 294 21.39 1.60 -5.63
N VAL A 295 21.53 0.79 -6.67
CA VAL A 295 21.61 1.29 -8.05
C VAL A 295 20.32 2.04 -8.40
N ASN A 296 20.46 3.14 -9.12
CA ASN A 296 19.45 4.13 -9.47
C ASN A 296 18.82 4.88 -8.28
N GLN A 297 19.34 4.72 -7.06
CA GLN A 297 18.95 5.56 -5.93
C GLN A 297 19.47 6.99 -6.14
N PHE A 298 18.59 7.97 -5.92
CA PHE A 298 18.99 9.37 -5.88
C PHE A 298 19.58 9.69 -4.52
N VAL A 299 20.67 10.43 -4.53
CA VAL A 299 21.34 10.91 -3.32
C VAL A 299 21.41 12.42 -3.36
N PHE A 300 21.19 13.06 -2.21
CA PHE A 300 21.30 14.51 -2.12
C PHE A 300 21.96 14.95 -0.83
N MET A 301 22.58 16.13 -0.87
CA MET A 301 23.16 16.80 0.28
C MET A 301 22.82 18.28 0.17
N GLU A 302 22.21 18.83 1.22
CA GLU A 302 21.83 20.24 1.31
C GLU A 302 22.36 20.79 2.66
N PRO A 303 23.69 21.02 2.78
CA PRO A 303 24.29 21.38 4.05
C PRO A 303 23.78 22.73 4.57
N SER A 304 23.47 22.80 5.87
CA SER A 304 23.06 24.06 6.52
C SER A 304 24.23 25.03 6.73
N ASN A 305 25.47 24.57 6.52
CA ASN A 305 26.71 25.33 6.75
C ASN A 305 27.13 26.22 5.56
N GLY A 306 26.33 26.28 4.49
CA GLY A 306 26.59 27.11 3.31
C GLY A 306 27.44 26.44 2.22
N GLU A 307 27.82 25.17 2.39
CA GLU A 307 28.41 24.37 1.31
C GLU A 307 27.41 24.16 0.15
N PRO A 308 27.90 23.99 -1.10
CA PRO A 308 27.03 23.81 -2.25
C PRO A 308 26.22 22.52 -2.13
N ALA A 309 24.93 22.61 -2.48
CA ALA A 309 24.08 21.43 -2.56
C ALA A 309 24.60 20.45 -3.62
N PHE A 310 24.50 19.16 -3.32
CA PHE A 310 24.86 18.08 -4.23
C PHE A 310 23.64 17.23 -4.53
N TYR A 311 23.40 16.94 -5.80
CA TYR A 311 22.37 16.03 -6.27
C TYR A 311 23.00 15.03 -7.24
N GLY A 312 22.80 13.74 -6.97
CA GLY A 312 23.34 12.68 -7.80
C GLY A 312 22.47 11.44 -7.86
N GLN A 313 22.82 10.53 -8.76
CA GLN A 313 22.23 9.21 -8.88
C GLN A 313 23.34 8.16 -8.79
N VAL A 314 23.12 7.12 -7.99
CA VAL A 314 24.02 5.97 -7.92
C VAL A 314 23.85 5.15 -9.20
N THR A 315 24.89 5.07 -10.04
CA THR A 315 24.81 4.36 -11.32
C THR A 315 25.40 2.95 -11.26
N GLN A 316 26.39 2.72 -10.39
CA GLN A 316 27.07 1.44 -10.24
C GLN A 316 27.51 1.20 -8.80
N ILE A 317 27.49 -0.06 -8.37
CA ILE A 317 28.02 -0.51 -7.08
C ILE A 317 28.88 -1.75 -7.31
N ASN A 318 30.16 -1.67 -6.97
CA ASN A 318 31.13 -2.75 -7.08
C ASN A 318 31.80 -2.97 -5.71
N GLY A 319 31.32 -3.96 -4.96
CA GLY A 319 31.83 -4.30 -3.64
C GLY A 319 31.73 -3.12 -2.66
N LYS A 320 32.87 -2.51 -2.34
CA LYS A 320 32.96 -1.36 -1.42
C LYS A 320 33.02 0.01 -2.12
N THR A 321 32.85 0.03 -3.44
CA THR A 321 32.89 1.25 -4.26
C THR A 321 31.54 1.49 -4.91
N ALA A 322 31.12 2.76 -4.99
CA ALA A 322 29.95 3.20 -5.73
C ALA A 322 30.35 4.31 -6.70
N VAL A 323 29.66 4.37 -7.85
CA VAL A 323 29.76 5.47 -8.80
C VAL A 323 28.49 6.31 -8.69
N ILE A 324 28.67 7.61 -8.44
CA ILE A 324 27.59 8.58 -8.35
C ILE A 324 27.73 9.56 -9.51
N GLN A 325 26.68 9.72 -10.30
CA GLN A 325 26.61 10.65 -11.41
C GLN A 325 25.83 11.90 -11.01
N THR A 326 26.30 13.09 -11.38
CA THR A 326 25.53 14.33 -11.23
C THR A 326 24.28 14.32 -12.09
N LEU A 327 23.21 14.98 -11.63
CA LEU A 327 21.96 15.03 -12.37
C LEU A 327 21.95 16.12 -13.44
N ARG A 328 21.10 15.92 -14.46
CA ARG A 328 20.68 17.03 -15.32
C ARG A 328 19.67 17.89 -14.54
N ASP A 329 19.86 19.20 -14.58
CA ASP A 329 18.96 20.13 -13.91
C ASP A 329 17.75 20.48 -14.78
N TYR A 330 16.63 19.79 -14.53
CA TYR A 330 15.35 20.03 -15.19
C TYR A 330 14.54 21.18 -14.58
N SER A 331 15.04 21.86 -13.53
CA SER A 331 14.41 23.10 -13.03
C SER A 331 14.71 24.29 -13.95
N HIS A 332 15.81 24.24 -14.68
CA HIS A 332 16.21 25.28 -15.62
C HIS A 332 15.41 25.20 -16.94
N ALA A 333 14.86 26.32 -17.40
CA ALA A 333 13.99 26.39 -18.59
C ALA A 333 14.57 25.75 -19.86
N LYS A 334 15.89 25.90 -20.11
CA LYS A 334 16.59 25.28 -21.26
C LYS A 334 16.57 23.75 -21.26
N ASN A 335 16.33 23.12 -20.11
CA ASN A 335 16.28 21.68 -19.95
C ASN A 335 14.85 21.16 -19.83
N GLY A 336 13.83 22.02 -19.98
CA GLY A 336 12.43 21.60 -19.88
C GLY A 336 12.11 20.44 -20.82
N VAL A 337 11.26 19.53 -20.35
CA VAL A 337 10.79 18.37 -21.11
C VAL A 337 9.40 18.68 -21.61
N TRP A 338 9.22 18.81 -22.92
CA TRP A 338 7.94 19.20 -23.52
C TRP A 338 7.32 20.44 -22.85
N GLY A 339 8.13 21.48 -22.65
CA GLY A 339 7.72 22.72 -22.00
C GLY A 339 7.55 22.65 -20.46
N ILE A 340 7.73 21.49 -19.84
CA ILE A 340 7.61 21.31 -18.38
C ILE A 340 8.99 21.34 -17.71
N THR A 341 9.11 22.12 -16.64
CA THR A 341 10.28 22.17 -15.75
C THR A 341 9.96 21.57 -14.39
N ALA A 342 10.97 21.01 -13.73
CA ALA A 342 10.85 20.55 -12.36
C ALA A 342 10.72 21.73 -11.39
N ARG A 343 9.75 21.68 -10.48
CA ARG A 343 9.54 22.74 -9.46
C ARG A 343 10.27 22.46 -8.15
N ASN A 344 10.58 21.21 -7.89
CA ASN A 344 11.29 20.77 -6.70
C ASN A 344 12.23 19.60 -7.04
N ARG A 345 13.07 19.21 -6.07
CA ARG A 345 14.09 18.16 -6.25
C ARG A 345 13.49 16.82 -6.66
N GLU A 346 12.33 16.47 -6.11
CA GLU A 346 11.71 15.16 -6.32
C GLU A 346 11.19 15.04 -7.76
N GLN A 347 10.61 16.13 -8.30
CA GLN A 347 10.26 16.22 -9.72
C GLN A 347 11.50 16.20 -10.62
N ASN A 348 12.61 16.84 -10.20
CA ASN A 348 13.87 16.79 -10.95
C ASN A 348 14.43 15.36 -11.00
N PHE A 349 14.38 14.62 -9.90
CA PHE A 349 14.77 13.21 -9.84
C PHE A 349 13.87 12.35 -10.72
N ALA A 350 12.54 12.56 -10.65
CA ALA A 350 11.58 11.87 -11.49
C ALA A 350 11.85 12.10 -12.99
N LEU A 351 12.13 13.33 -13.43
CA LEU A 351 12.47 13.61 -14.83
C LEU A 351 13.79 12.98 -15.27
N ASN A 352 14.84 13.01 -14.42
CA ASN A 352 16.10 12.30 -14.72
C ASN A 352 15.85 10.81 -14.94
N LEU A 353 14.97 10.19 -14.14
CA LEU A 353 14.63 8.77 -14.28
C LEU A 353 13.76 8.48 -15.51
N LEU A 354 12.72 9.29 -15.75
CA LEU A 354 11.81 9.15 -16.89
C LEU A 354 12.54 9.32 -18.23
N MET A 355 13.49 10.25 -18.30
CA MET A 355 14.27 10.57 -19.50
C MET A 355 15.52 9.68 -19.68
N ASN A 356 15.84 8.81 -18.72
CA ASN A 356 16.96 7.87 -18.86
C ASN A 356 16.54 6.65 -19.70
N PRO A 357 17.07 6.45 -20.92
CA PRO A 357 16.68 5.33 -21.78
C PRO A 357 17.11 3.97 -21.24
N GLU A 358 18.09 3.91 -20.34
CA GLU A 358 18.58 2.66 -19.73
C GLU A 358 17.64 2.12 -18.64
N CYS A 359 16.67 2.91 -18.19
CA CYS A 359 15.67 2.51 -17.19
C CYS A 359 14.37 2.07 -17.89
N ASP A 360 14.19 0.77 -18.06
CA ASP A 360 13.01 0.16 -18.65
C ASP A 360 11.78 0.23 -17.74
N PHE A 361 11.97 0.17 -16.42
CA PHE A 361 10.88 0.14 -15.45
C PHE A 361 10.97 1.28 -14.43
N VAL A 362 9.98 2.18 -14.44
CA VAL A 362 9.95 3.35 -13.56
C VAL A 362 8.71 3.31 -12.69
N THR A 363 8.87 3.59 -11.40
CA THR A 363 7.75 3.73 -10.46
C THR A 363 7.79 5.11 -9.83
N LEU A 364 6.69 5.87 -9.93
CA LEU A 364 6.54 7.15 -9.26
C LEU A 364 5.40 7.05 -8.25
N LEU A 365 5.74 7.17 -6.97
CA LEU A 365 4.79 7.28 -5.88
C LEU A 365 4.61 8.72 -5.46
N GLY A 366 3.48 9.04 -4.86
CA GLY A 366 3.26 10.34 -4.23
C GLY A 366 1.80 10.69 -4.14
N GLN A 367 1.47 11.69 -3.33
CA GLN A 367 0.09 12.15 -3.16
C GLN A 367 -0.48 12.75 -4.46
N ALA A 368 -1.80 12.97 -4.51
CA ALA A 368 -2.40 13.69 -5.65
C ALA A 368 -1.76 15.10 -5.80
N GLY A 369 -1.66 15.63 -7.03
CA GLY A 369 -1.07 16.95 -7.27
C GLY A 369 0.46 17.06 -7.20
N THR A 370 1.20 15.97 -7.02
CA THR A 370 2.68 15.96 -7.09
C THR A 370 3.23 15.98 -8.53
N GLY A 371 2.36 15.89 -9.54
CA GLY A 371 2.73 15.99 -10.96
C GLY A 371 3.09 14.67 -11.64
N LYS A 372 2.92 13.50 -11.00
CA LYS A 372 3.22 12.17 -11.55
C LYS A 372 2.81 11.98 -13.02
N THR A 373 1.51 12.12 -13.30
CA THR A 373 0.94 11.90 -14.64
C THR A 373 1.41 12.95 -15.63
N LEU A 374 1.50 14.23 -15.22
CA LEU A 374 2.01 15.31 -16.05
C LEU A 374 3.47 15.07 -16.49
N LEU A 375 4.36 14.74 -15.55
CA LEU A 375 5.77 14.48 -15.82
C LEU A 375 5.96 13.26 -16.72
N ALA A 376 5.21 12.18 -16.46
CA ALA A 376 5.25 10.97 -17.28
C ALA A 376 4.78 11.23 -18.71
N LEU A 377 3.73 12.04 -18.89
CA LEU A 377 3.23 12.42 -20.21
C LEU A 377 4.20 13.32 -20.95
N ALA A 378 4.74 14.35 -20.30
CA ALA A 378 5.75 15.22 -20.89
C ALA A 378 6.96 14.42 -21.38
N ALA A 379 7.49 13.51 -20.54
CA ALA A 379 8.59 12.63 -20.90
C ALA A 379 8.24 11.66 -22.03
N GLY A 380 7.02 11.12 -22.03
CA GLY A 380 6.52 10.25 -23.11
C GLY A 380 6.42 10.99 -24.44
N LEU A 381 5.85 12.20 -24.45
CA LEU A 381 5.71 13.01 -25.66
C LEU A 381 7.06 13.42 -26.23
N ALA A 382 7.98 13.92 -25.39
CA ALA A 382 9.34 14.23 -25.81
C ALA A 382 10.04 12.99 -26.41
N GLN A 383 9.85 11.81 -25.80
CA GLN A 383 10.48 10.58 -26.27
C GLN A 383 9.82 9.95 -27.52
N VAL A 384 8.56 10.26 -27.81
CA VAL A 384 7.83 9.74 -28.99
C VAL A 384 7.87 10.69 -30.19
N LEU A 385 7.82 12.00 -29.94
CA LEU A 385 7.69 13.03 -30.98
C LEU A 385 9.04 13.69 -31.30
N GLU A 386 9.84 14.04 -30.29
CA GLU A 386 11.11 14.76 -30.50
C GLU A 386 12.26 13.78 -30.75
N THR A 387 12.55 12.90 -29.79
CA THR A 387 13.70 11.98 -29.88
C THR A 387 13.37 10.70 -30.66
N LYS A 388 12.07 10.39 -30.84
CA LYS A 388 11.58 9.19 -31.55
C LYS A 388 12.16 7.88 -31.02
N THR A 389 12.46 7.84 -29.72
CA THR A 389 12.93 6.63 -29.02
C THR A 389 11.83 5.58 -28.95
N TYR A 390 10.58 6.01 -28.75
CA TYR A 390 9.40 5.14 -28.75
C TYR A 390 8.44 5.52 -29.88
N ASN A 391 7.66 4.55 -30.34
CA ASN A 391 6.75 4.77 -31.46
C ASN A 391 5.40 5.38 -31.02
N GLU A 392 4.96 5.03 -29.82
CA GLU A 392 3.60 5.31 -29.34
C GLU A 392 3.55 5.28 -27.80
N ILE A 393 2.69 6.12 -27.23
CA ILE A 393 2.36 6.13 -25.80
C ILE A 393 1.11 5.28 -25.61
N ILE A 394 1.17 4.30 -24.71
CA ILE A 394 0.01 3.54 -24.27
C ILE A 394 -0.29 3.96 -22.84
N VAL A 395 -1.55 4.28 -22.55
CA VAL A 395 -1.99 4.64 -21.20
C VAL A 395 -3.05 3.64 -20.76
N THR A 396 -2.86 3.09 -19.58
CA THR A 396 -3.85 2.23 -18.94
C THR A 396 -4.13 2.74 -17.54
N ARG A 397 -5.40 2.79 -17.17
CA ARG A 397 -5.86 3.18 -15.84
C ARG A 397 -6.69 2.07 -15.23
N VAL A 398 -6.51 1.85 -13.94
CA VAL A 398 -7.20 0.80 -13.19
C VAL A 398 -8.44 1.43 -12.58
N THR A 399 -9.61 1.07 -13.11
CA THR A 399 -10.87 1.56 -12.60
C THR A 399 -11.37 0.62 -11.50
N VAL A 400 -11.50 1.16 -10.29
CA VAL A 400 -12.28 0.52 -9.22
C VAL A 400 -13.65 1.22 -9.23
N PRO A 401 -14.76 0.49 -9.42
CA PRO A 401 -16.08 1.11 -9.39
C PRO A 401 -16.34 1.66 -7.98
N VAL A 402 -16.67 2.95 -7.89
CA VAL A 402 -17.08 3.59 -6.64
C VAL A 402 -18.61 3.55 -6.58
N GLY A 403 -19.18 2.57 -5.87
CA GLY A 403 -20.63 2.42 -5.68
C GLY A 403 -21.22 1.13 -6.23
N GLU A 404 -22.56 1.07 -6.39
CA GLU A 404 -23.20 -0.02 -7.14
C GLU A 404 -22.64 -0.04 -8.55
N ASP A 405 -22.17 -1.22 -9.00
CA ASP A 405 -21.70 -1.45 -10.37
C ASP A 405 -22.66 -0.74 -11.34
N ILE A 406 -22.22 0.39 -11.90
CA ILE A 406 -22.82 0.89 -13.14
C ILE A 406 -22.48 -0.24 -14.10
N GLY A 407 -23.41 -1.19 -14.28
CA GLY A 407 -23.17 -2.38 -15.08
C GLY A 407 -22.54 -2.01 -16.41
N PHE A 408 -21.79 -2.93 -17.02
CA PHE A 408 -21.01 -2.71 -18.25
C PHE A 408 -21.56 -1.58 -19.13
N LEU A 409 -20.90 -0.42 -19.12
CA LEU A 409 -21.23 0.68 -20.04
C LEU A 409 -21.23 0.10 -21.47
N PRO A 410 -22.36 0.04 -22.19
CA PRO A 410 -22.36 -0.43 -23.57
C PRO A 410 -21.58 0.58 -24.40
N GLY A 411 -20.62 0.10 -25.19
CA GLY A 411 -19.74 0.99 -25.96
C GLY A 411 -18.36 0.40 -26.23
N THR A 412 -17.58 1.15 -27.01
CA THR A 412 -16.16 0.87 -27.29
C THR A 412 -15.31 0.94 -26.01
N GLU A 413 -14.11 0.38 -26.06
CA GLU A 413 -13.16 0.46 -24.93
C GLU A 413 -12.88 1.92 -24.53
N GLU A 414 -12.84 2.82 -25.49
CA GLU A 414 -12.57 4.25 -25.29
C GLU A 414 -13.76 4.96 -24.62
N GLU A 415 -14.99 4.71 -25.07
CA GLU A 415 -16.22 5.24 -24.46
C GLU A 415 -16.38 4.79 -23.00
N LYS A 416 -15.98 3.56 -22.68
CA LYS A 416 -16.00 3.02 -21.31
C LYS A 416 -14.99 3.70 -20.39
N MET A 417 -13.85 4.11 -20.95
CA MET A 417 -12.79 4.78 -20.20
C MET A 417 -13.01 6.29 -20.12
N SER A 418 -13.85 6.87 -21.00
CA SER A 418 -14.11 8.31 -21.14
C SER A 418 -14.33 9.07 -19.82
N PRO A 419 -15.15 8.60 -18.84
CA PRO A 419 -15.33 9.31 -17.57
C PRO A 419 -14.04 9.52 -16.77
N TRP A 420 -13.06 8.64 -16.97
CA TRP A 420 -11.77 8.65 -16.28
C TRP A 420 -10.69 9.42 -17.04
N MET A 421 -11.01 9.89 -18.25
CA MET A 421 -10.09 10.59 -19.14
C MET A 421 -10.03 12.10 -18.91
N GLY A 422 -11.01 12.71 -18.22
CA GLY A 422 -11.04 14.16 -18.00
C GLY A 422 -9.73 14.71 -17.39
N ALA A 423 -9.24 14.10 -16.32
CA ALA A 423 -7.98 14.50 -15.68
C ALA A 423 -6.74 14.32 -16.58
N PHE A 424 -6.81 13.40 -17.54
CA PHE A 424 -5.74 13.18 -18.51
C PHE A 424 -5.78 14.22 -19.64
N ASP A 425 -6.98 14.54 -20.15
CA ASP A 425 -7.18 15.61 -21.12
C ASP A 425 -6.76 16.97 -20.55
N ASP A 426 -7.04 17.25 -19.27
CA ASP A 426 -6.56 18.46 -18.58
C ASP A 426 -5.02 18.56 -18.61
N ASN A 427 -4.32 17.45 -18.37
CA ASN A 427 -2.85 17.42 -18.45
C ASN A 427 -2.36 17.65 -19.89
N LEU A 428 -3.03 17.08 -20.89
CA LEU A 428 -2.70 17.34 -22.30
C LEU A 428 -2.94 18.81 -22.68
N GLU A 429 -3.99 19.45 -22.15
CA GLU A 429 -4.23 20.88 -22.39
C GLU A 429 -3.07 21.73 -21.84
N VAL A 430 -2.56 21.42 -20.65
CA VAL A 430 -1.38 22.08 -20.08
C VAL A 430 -0.15 21.90 -20.98
N LEU A 431 0.07 20.68 -21.48
CA LEU A 431 1.20 20.35 -22.37
C LEU A 431 1.07 20.96 -23.78
N ASN A 432 -0.13 21.38 -24.19
CA ASN A 432 -0.38 22.04 -25.47
C ASN A 432 -0.23 23.57 -25.39
N LYS A 433 -0.22 24.15 -24.20
CA LYS A 433 -0.08 25.61 -24.00
C LYS A 433 1.33 26.14 -24.23
N SER A 434 2.33 25.27 -24.36
CA SER A 434 3.72 25.67 -24.60
C SER A 434 3.99 26.21 -26.01
N ASP A 435 3.10 25.95 -26.98
CA ASP A 435 3.17 26.54 -28.33
C ASP A 435 2.33 27.82 -28.43
N SER A 436 2.85 28.90 -27.85
CA SER A 436 2.24 30.24 -27.94
C SER A 436 2.34 30.84 -29.35
N ASP A 437 3.30 30.40 -30.17
CA ASP A 437 3.63 31.01 -31.47
C ASP A 437 2.90 30.37 -32.67
N ALA A 438 2.25 29.22 -32.49
CA ALA A 438 1.42 28.61 -33.51
C ALA A 438 -0.01 29.21 -33.44
N GLY A 439 -0.48 29.77 -34.55
CA GLY A 439 -1.89 30.19 -34.68
C GLY A 439 -2.87 29.04 -34.43
N GLU A 440 -4.17 29.35 -34.34
CA GLU A 440 -5.24 28.41 -33.96
C GLU A 440 -5.24 27.10 -34.79
N TRP A 441 -4.89 27.19 -36.08
CA TRP A 441 -4.72 26.04 -36.98
C TRP A 441 -3.52 25.15 -36.61
N GLY A 442 -2.37 25.74 -36.25
CA GLY A 442 -1.17 25.01 -35.88
C GLY A 442 -1.34 24.25 -34.56
N ARG A 443 -2.12 24.81 -33.63
CA ARG A 443 -2.50 24.14 -32.38
C ARG A 443 -3.39 22.93 -32.63
N ALA A 444 -4.40 23.04 -33.52
CA ALA A 444 -5.27 21.92 -33.86
C ALA A 444 -4.50 20.76 -34.52
N ALA A 445 -3.62 21.05 -35.48
CA ALA A 445 -2.81 20.02 -36.13
C ALA A 445 -1.82 19.34 -35.16
N THR A 446 -1.25 20.10 -34.23
CA THR A 446 -0.36 19.56 -33.19
C THR A 446 -1.13 18.69 -32.20
N GLN A 447 -2.34 19.10 -31.82
CA GLN A 447 -3.21 18.34 -30.94
C GLN A 447 -3.65 17.02 -31.58
N ASP A 448 -3.99 17.02 -32.87
CA ASP A 448 -4.33 15.81 -33.62
C ASP A 448 -3.13 14.86 -33.72
N LEU A 449 -1.93 15.39 -33.96
CA LEU A 449 -0.70 14.59 -33.98
C LEU A 449 -0.44 13.93 -32.62
N ILE A 450 -0.55 14.69 -31.52
CA ILE A 450 -0.37 14.17 -30.16
C ILE A 450 -1.39 13.07 -29.87
N ARG A 451 -2.68 13.33 -30.13
CA ARG A 451 -3.76 12.35 -29.92
C ARG A 451 -3.56 11.09 -30.76
N SER A 452 -3.03 11.21 -31.98
CA SER A 452 -2.77 10.04 -32.82
C SER A 452 -1.73 9.08 -32.22
N ARG A 453 -0.77 9.61 -31.42
CA ARG A 453 0.33 8.86 -30.79
C ARG A 453 0.03 8.35 -29.39
N ILE A 454 -1.09 8.75 -28.80
CA ILE A 454 -1.54 8.27 -27.48
C ILE A 454 -2.66 7.25 -27.69
N LYS A 455 -2.54 6.07 -27.11
CA LYS A 455 -3.57 5.02 -27.10
C LYS A 455 -3.98 4.70 -25.68
N ILE A 456 -5.24 4.92 -25.39
CA ILE A 456 -5.84 4.51 -24.12
C ILE A 456 -6.29 3.06 -24.25
N LYS A 457 -5.86 2.21 -23.30
CA LYS A 457 -6.16 0.78 -23.28
C LYS A 457 -6.52 0.30 -21.88
N SER A 458 -7.45 -0.63 -21.79
CA SER A 458 -7.80 -1.31 -20.54
C SER A 458 -6.74 -2.35 -20.17
N MET A 459 -6.69 -2.71 -18.89
CA MET A 459 -5.82 -3.78 -18.40
C MET A 459 -6.10 -5.14 -19.07
N ASN A 460 -7.34 -5.39 -19.50
CA ASN A 460 -7.70 -6.63 -20.18
C ASN A 460 -7.10 -6.72 -21.58
N PHE A 461 -6.98 -5.59 -22.29
CA PHE A 461 -6.35 -5.52 -23.60
C PHE A 461 -4.88 -5.93 -23.58
N MET A 462 -4.20 -5.71 -22.45
CA MET A 462 -2.77 -5.99 -22.28
C MET A 462 -2.47 -7.49 -22.24
N ARG A 463 -3.46 -8.34 -21.92
CA ARG A 463 -3.27 -9.79 -21.80
C ARG A 463 -3.01 -10.43 -23.16
N GLY A 464 -2.00 -11.30 -23.23
CA GLY A 464 -1.70 -12.06 -24.45
C GLY A 464 -0.94 -11.29 -25.53
N ARG A 465 -0.58 -10.03 -25.30
CA ARG A 465 0.19 -9.20 -26.25
C ARG A 465 1.66 -9.09 -25.85
N THR A 466 2.49 -8.58 -26.74
CA THR A 466 3.86 -8.14 -26.45
C THR A 466 4.02 -6.74 -27.01
N PHE A 467 4.51 -5.81 -26.18
CA PHE A 467 4.75 -4.42 -26.56
C PHE A 467 6.21 -4.26 -26.96
N VAL A 468 6.49 -3.59 -28.08
CA VAL A 468 7.85 -3.36 -28.59
C VAL A 468 7.96 -1.88 -28.95
N ASN A 469 9.03 -1.22 -28.52
CA ASN A 469 9.25 0.22 -28.75
C ASN A 469 8.07 1.09 -28.29
N LYS A 470 7.50 0.79 -27.10
CA LYS A 470 6.35 1.51 -26.53
C LYS A 470 6.72 2.24 -25.25
N PHE A 471 6.07 3.38 -25.00
CA PHE A 471 6.09 4.08 -23.73
C PHE A 471 4.76 3.80 -23.01
N LEU A 472 4.76 2.90 -22.04
CA LEU A 472 3.55 2.42 -21.38
C LEU A 472 3.38 3.07 -20.00
N ILE A 473 2.32 3.85 -19.81
CA ILE A 473 1.95 4.45 -18.53
C ILE A 473 0.82 3.63 -17.91
N VAL A 474 1.02 3.20 -16.67
CA VAL A 474 0.04 2.53 -15.82
C VAL A 474 -0.33 3.49 -14.69
N ASP A 475 -1.46 4.15 -14.81
CA ASP A 475 -1.96 5.11 -13.83
C ASP A 475 -2.88 4.43 -12.80
N GLU A 476 -2.94 4.98 -11.59
CA GLU A 476 -3.59 4.39 -10.42
C GLU A 476 -3.12 2.95 -10.11
N ALA A 477 -1.82 2.69 -10.27
CA ALA A 477 -1.25 1.36 -10.13
C ALA A 477 -1.34 0.79 -8.70
N GLN A 478 -1.64 1.61 -7.68
CA GLN A 478 -1.88 1.15 -6.30
C GLN A 478 -3.07 0.19 -6.21
N ASN A 479 -4.01 0.29 -7.15
CA ASN A 479 -5.21 -0.55 -7.22
C ASN A 479 -4.95 -1.90 -7.91
N LEU A 480 -3.72 -2.18 -8.35
CA LEU A 480 -3.35 -3.48 -8.93
C LEU A 480 -2.89 -4.45 -7.86
N THR A 481 -3.26 -5.72 -8.00
CA THR A 481 -2.64 -6.82 -7.26
C THR A 481 -1.24 -7.14 -7.81
N PRO A 482 -0.35 -7.78 -7.03
CA PRO A 482 0.96 -8.25 -7.50
C PRO A 482 0.88 -9.13 -8.75
N LYS A 483 -0.17 -9.96 -8.86
CA LYS A 483 -0.40 -10.83 -10.03
C LYS A 483 -0.73 -10.03 -11.28
N GLN A 484 -1.52 -8.95 -11.15
CA GLN A 484 -1.86 -8.08 -12.28
C GLN A 484 -0.63 -7.29 -12.76
N ILE A 485 0.16 -6.70 -11.85
CA ILE A 485 1.38 -6.00 -12.28
C ILE A 485 2.35 -6.97 -12.94
N LYS A 486 2.57 -8.15 -12.37
CA LYS A 486 3.39 -9.19 -13.03
C LYS A 486 2.88 -9.53 -14.43
N THR A 487 1.56 -9.64 -14.61
CA THR A 487 0.94 -9.94 -15.91
C THR A 487 1.17 -8.81 -16.92
N LEU A 488 1.24 -7.56 -16.48
CA LEU A 488 1.49 -6.40 -17.34
C LEU A 488 2.97 -6.24 -17.66
N VAL A 489 3.86 -6.29 -16.65
CA VAL A 489 5.30 -6.06 -16.82
C VAL A 489 5.93 -7.13 -17.71
N THR A 490 5.49 -8.39 -17.60
CA THR A 490 5.96 -9.49 -18.46
C THR A 490 5.55 -9.37 -19.94
N ARG A 491 4.83 -8.30 -20.31
CA ARG A 491 4.42 -7.99 -21.70
C ARG A 491 5.35 -6.98 -22.37
N ALA A 492 6.26 -6.34 -21.63
CA ALA A 492 7.32 -5.53 -22.23
C ALA A 492 8.28 -6.42 -23.02
N GLY A 493 8.27 -6.23 -24.33
CA GLY A 493 9.34 -6.67 -25.23
C GLY A 493 10.39 -5.57 -25.40
N PRO A 494 11.39 -5.80 -26.27
CA PRO A 494 12.54 -4.92 -26.43
C PRO A 494 12.16 -3.46 -26.71
N GLY A 495 12.93 -2.54 -26.13
CA GLY A 495 12.73 -1.09 -26.29
C GLY A 495 11.43 -0.58 -25.68
N THR A 496 10.79 -1.31 -24.77
CA THR A 496 9.58 -0.84 -24.08
C THR A 496 9.92 -0.31 -22.70
N LYS A 497 9.49 0.91 -22.40
CA LYS A 497 9.54 1.49 -21.07
C LYS A 497 8.16 1.43 -20.43
N ILE A 498 8.09 0.94 -19.19
CA ILE A 498 6.86 0.89 -18.39
C ILE A 498 7.00 1.83 -17.19
N ILE A 499 6.00 2.68 -17.00
CA ILE A 499 5.93 3.67 -15.94
C ILE A 499 4.68 3.39 -15.11
N CYS A 500 4.87 2.98 -13.85
CA CYS A 500 3.76 2.82 -12.90
C CYS A 500 3.66 4.06 -12.01
N LEU A 501 2.48 4.68 -12.02
CA LEU A 501 2.15 5.85 -11.23
C LEU A 501 1.12 5.46 -10.18
N GLY A 502 1.24 5.98 -8.96
CA GLY A 502 0.21 5.73 -7.96
C GLY A 502 0.38 6.50 -6.66
N ASN A 503 -0.59 6.34 -5.79
CA ASN A 503 -0.61 6.89 -4.45
C ASN A 503 -1.05 5.79 -3.46
N ILE A 504 -0.11 5.26 -2.68
CA ILE A 504 -0.39 4.16 -1.74
C ILE A 504 -1.40 4.56 -0.66
N ALA A 505 -1.47 5.85 -0.29
CA ALA A 505 -2.45 6.36 0.66
C ALA A 505 -3.89 6.47 0.08
N GLN A 506 -4.08 6.20 -1.22
CA GLN A 506 -5.37 6.26 -1.93
C GLN A 506 -5.63 4.94 -2.66
N ILE A 507 -5.74 3.85 -1.89
CA ILE A 507 -6.20 2.56 -2.40
C ILE A 507 -7.73 2.57 -2.38
N ASP A 508 -8.33 2.49 -3.57
CA ASP A 508 -9.79 2.59 -3.74
C ASP A 508 -10.50 1.25 -3.48
N THR A 509 -9.76 0.15 -3.53
CA THR A 509 -10.33 -1.19 -3.38
C THR A 509 -10.21 -1.71 -1.95
N PRO A 510 -11.30 -2.22 -1.34
CA PRO A 510 -11.26 -2.75 0.03
C PRO A 510 -10.48 -4.07 0.15
N TYR A 511 -10.07 -4.66 -0.98
CA TYR A 511 -9.32 -5.93 -1.02
C TYR A 511 -7.81 -5.75 -1.04
N LEU A 512 -7.32 -4.51 -1.11
CA LEU A 512 -5.89 -4.19 -1.07
C LEU A 512 -5.60 -3.28 0.10
N THR A 513 -4.37 -3.38 0.57
CA THR A 513 -3.75 -2.57 1.62
C THR A 513 -2.40 -2.09 1.11
N GLU A 514 -1.78 -1.16 1.80
CA GLU A 514 -0.46 -0.63 1.42
C GLU A 514 0.57 -1.74 1.21
N GLY A 515 0.63 -2.72 2.12
CA GLY A 515 1.54 -3.87 2.01
C GLY A 515 1.13 -4.96 1.01
N SER A 516 -0.15 -5.02 0.59
CA SER A 516 -0.63 -6.01 -0.38
C SER A 516 -0.81 -5.47 -1.79
N SER A 517 -0.68 -4.15 -1.97
CA SER A 517 -0.69 -3.50 -3.27
C SER A 517 0.43 -4.06 -4.17
N GLY A 518 0.08 -4.30 -5.42
CA GLY A 518 1.02 -4.68 -6.47
C GLY A 518 2.10 -3.63 -6.67
N LEU A 519 1.79 -2.34 -6.47
CA LEU A 519 2.73 -1.25 -6.64
C LEU A 519 3.84 -1.31 -5.59
N THR A 520 3.48 -1.46 -4.31
CA THR A 520 4.43 -1.72 -3.21
C THR A 520 5.28 -2.95 -3.47
N TYR A 521 4.64 -4.04 -3.91
CA TYR A 521 5.34 -5.29 -4.23
C TYR A 521 6.40 -5.10 -5.33
N VAL A 522 6.10 -4.37 -6.40
CA VAL A 522 7.10 -4.18 -7.47
C VAL A 522 8.20 -3.20 -7.09
N VAL A 523 7.92 -2.17 -6.31
CA VAL A 523 8.97 -1.28 -5.78
C VAL A 523 9.99 -2.09 -4.98
N ASP A 524 9.53 -2.95 -4.07
CA ASP A 524 10.42 -3.79 -3.27
C ASP A 524 11.23 -4.79 -4.10
N ARG A 525 10.61 -5.40 -5.12
CA ARG A 525 11.27 -6.43 -5.96
C ARG A 525 12.21 -5.87 -7.01
N PHE A 526 12.00 -4.64 -7.47
CA PHE A 526 12.81 -4.01 -8.51
C PHE A 526 13.90 -3.09 -7.93
N LYS A 527 13.85 -2.74 -6.63
CA LYS A 527 14.89 -1.89 -6.03
C LYS A 527 16.29 -2.48 -6.24
N GLY A 528 17.22 -1.65 -6.68
CA GLY A 528 18.60 -2.04 -6.98
C GLY A 528 18.81 -2.76 -8.33
N TRP A 529 17.76 -3.05 -9.11
CA TRP A 529 17.96 -3.51 -10.49
C TRP A 529 18.35 -2.34 -11.40
N ALA A 530 19.45 -2.51 -12.15
CA ALA A 530 20.10 -1.45 -12.92
C ALA A 530 19.21 -0.80 -14.00
N HIS A 531 18.18 -1.50 -14.47
CA HIS A 531 17.23 -1.01 -15.48
C HIS A 531 15.89 -0.56 -14.87
N SER A 532 15.85 -0.32 -13.57
CA SER A 532 14.68 0.26 -12.93
C SER A 532 15.01 1.36 -11.94
N GLY A 533 14.06 2.25 -11.73
CA GLY A 533 14.14 3.23 -10.66
C GLY A 533 12.80 3.50 -10.02
N HIS A 534 12.89 4.08 -8.85
CA HIS A 534 11.75 4.47 -8.05
C HIS A 534 11.99 5.88 -7.51
N VAL A 535 10.93 6.70 -7.46
CA VAL A 535 10.95 8.00 -6.76
C VAL A 535 9.60 8.17 -6.06
N THR A 536 9.65 8.48 -4.77
CA THR A 536 8.50 8.97 -4.00
C THR A 536 8.50 10.50 -3.98
N LEU A 537 7.44 11.10 -4.51
CA LEU A 537 7.16 12.54 -4.48
C LEU A 537 6.34 12.83 -3.21
N ALA A 538 7.01 13.29 -2.17
CA ALA A 538 6.41 13.57 -0.87
C ALA A 538 5.71 14.93 -0.84
N ARG A 539 6.20 15.93 -1.58
CA ARG A 539 5.64 17.29 -1.57
C ARG A 539 4.81 17.58 -2.83
N GLY A 540 3.54 17.92 -2.61
CA GLY A 540 2.66 18.43 -3.65
C GLY A 540 2.98 19.89 -3.99
N GLU A 541 2.75 20.27 -5.25
CA GLU A 541 2.80 21.67 -5.71
C GLU A 541 1.35 22.17 -5.84
N ARG A 542 0.59 22.10 -4.75
CA ARG A 542 -0.84 22.41 -4.77
C ARG A 542 -1.11 23.87 -4.41
N SER A 543 -2.37 24.26 -4.58
CA SER A 543 -2.85 25.52 -4.02
C SER A 543 -2.89 25.43 -2.50
N ARG A 544 -2.73 26.58 -1.82
CA ARG A 544 -2.83 26.70 -0.36
C ARG A 544 -4.08 26.02 0.24
N LEU A 545 -5.19 25.98 -0.51
CA LEU A 545 -6.43 25.32 -0.09
C LEU A 545 -6.28 23.80 -0.03
N ALA A 546 -5.69 23.20 -1.06
CA ALA A 546 -5.60 21.76 -1.18
C ALA A 546 -4.46 21.16 -0.32
N ASP A 547 -3.46 21.97 0.05
CA ASP A 547 -2.50 21.61 1.11
C ASP A 547 -3.20 21.59 2.48
N GLN A 548 -3.89 22.69 2.83
CA GLN A 548 -4.63 22.76 4.09
C GLN A 548 -5.66 21.63 4.22
N ALA A 549 -6.39 21.32 3.14
CA ALA A 549 -7.39 20.25 3.13
C ALA A 549 -6.77 18.87 3.39
N SER A 550 -5.59 18.57 2.82
CA SER A 550 -4.90 17.29 3.04
C SER A 550 -4.31 17.14 4.45
N GLU A 551 -4.07 18.25 5.16
CA GLU A 551 -3.60 18.20 6.55
C GLU A 551 -4.75 18.04 7.57
N VAL A 552 -5.95 18.52 7.26
CA VAL A 552 -7.06 18.62 8.23
C VAL A 552 -8.22 17.65 8.01
N LEU A 553 -8.34 17.05 6.82
CA LEU A 553 -9.35 16.05 6.46
C LEU A 553 -8.69 14.69 6.33
#